data_AF-A0AAU9VYP2-F1
#
_entry.id   AF-A0AAU9VYP2-F1
#
_cell.length_a   1.000
_cell.length_b   1.000
_cell.length_c   1.000
_cell.angle_alpha   90.00
_cell.angle_beta   90.00
_cell.angle_gamma   90.00
#
_symmetry.space_group_name_H-M   'P 1'
#
loop_
_entity.id
_entity.type
_entity.pdbx_description
1 polymer ?
#
loop_
_entity_poly.entity_id
_entity_poly.type
_entity_poly.pdbx_seq_one_letter_code
_entity_poly.pdbx_strand_id
1 'polypeptide(L)'
;MSSVNAALRLRSAAESDMRISLTNQVISGIRAIKAHAWENEFREKLKHTRKREISIIRAKSAILSGLAALEYTSIPILLSVITLLLTGQPLTPVNVFMLLMYINLLKVGICFTIAYGVVDTCELFASLGRIEDFLISEDLFSISEDPFLQDRRTVAERKSRKLQNDSTMSQSHVSDEDPLIDQWINPSKPGTLCVSHLTYKEMARKDEFVLQDVDFVAASGSLTVVTGPVGSGKSTLL
;
A
#
# COMPACT_ATOMS: atom_id res chain seq x y z
N MET A 1 14.07 -21.13 -3.78
CA MET A 1 12.97 -21.70 -2.97
C MET A 1 12.05 -20.62 -2.37
N SER A 2 12.56 -19.42 -2.03
CA SER A 2 11.74 -18.26 -1.64
C SER A 2 10.70 -17.86 -2.68
N SER A 3 11.07 -17.87 -3.98
CA SER A 3 10.16 -17.55 -5.09
C SER A 3 8.97 -18.50 -5.22
N VAL A 4 9.16 -19.79 -4.94
CA VAL A 4 8.10 -20.81 -5.07
C VAL A 4 7.07 -20.67 -3.94
N ASN A 5 7.53 -20.44 -2.70
CA ASN A 5 6.63 -20.20 -1.57
C ASN A 5 5.93 -18.83 -1.66
N ALA A 6 6.65 -17.80 -2.13
CA ALA A 6 6.05 -16.51 -2.44
C ALA A 6 4.98 -16.64 -3.53
N ALA A 7 5.24 -17.40 -4.60
CA ALA A 7 4.26 -17.68 -5.64
C ALA A 7 3.05 -18.46 -5.12
N LEU A 8 3.25 -19.44 -4.25
CA LEU A 8 2.16 -20.18 -3.58
C LEU A 8 1.31 -19.27 -2.68
N ARG A 9 1.92 -18.32 -1.96
CA ARG A 9 1.23 -17.32 -1.14
C ARG A 9 0.47 -16.31 -1.99
N LEU A 10 1.10 -15.77 -3.03
CA LEU A 10 0.46 -14.87 -4.00
C LEU A 10 -0.75 -15.54 -4.62
N ARG A 11 -0.62 -16.82 -4.98
CA ARG A 11 -1.73 -17.60 -5.51
C ARG A 11 -2.82 -17.81 -4.45
N SER A 12 -2.48 -18.21 -3.22
CA SER A 12 -3.48 -18.37 -2.14
C SER A 12 -4.20 -17.06 -1.81
N ALA A 13 -3.45 -15.95 -1.69
CA ALA A 13 -3.98 -14.63 -1.40
C ALA A 13 -4.86 -14.13 -2.56
N ALA A 14 -4.43 -14.28 -3.80
CA ALA A 14 -5.22 -13.91 -4.97
C ALA A 14 -6.55 -14.69 -5.03
N GLU A 15 -6.56 -15.99 -4.71
CA GLU A 15 -7.81 -16.77 -4.66
C GLU A 15 -8.73 -16.33 -3.52
N SER A 16 -8.18 -16.03 -2.33
CA SER A 16 -8.95 -15.51 -1.19
C SER A 16 -9.50 -14.10 -1.47
N ASP A 17 -8.70 -13.21 -2.07
CA ASP A 17 -9.10 -11.86 -2.46
C ASP A 17 -10.15 -11.90 -3.56
N MET A 18 -10.00 -12.79 -4.53
CA MET A 18 -11.02 -13.05 -5.55
C MET A 18 -12.33 -13.49 -4.91
N ARG A 19 -12.30 -14.38 -3.91
CA ARG A 19 -13.50 -14.79 -3.17
C ARG A 19 -14.11 -13.62 -2.39
N ILE A 20 -13.30 -12.82 -1.69
CA ILE A 20 -13.78 -11.63 -0.96
C ILE A 20 -14.48 -10.68 -1.93
N SER A 21 -13.81 -10.34 -3.02
CA SER A 21 -14.30 -9.42 -4.05
C SER A 21 -15.60 -9.92 -4.67
N LEU A 22 -15.67 -11.19 -5.09
CA LEU A 22 -16.88 -11.79 -5.64
C LEU A 22 -18.04 -11.79 -4.63
N THR A 23 -17.74 -12.07 -3.36
CA THR A 23 -18.78 -12.06 -2.31
C THR A 23 -19.30 -10.64 -2.08
N ASN A 24 -18.41 -9.65 -2.06
CA ASN A 24 -18.80 -8.23 -1.94
C ASN A 24 -19.68 -7.80 -3.12
N GLN A 25 -19.32 -8.17 -4.36
CA GLN A 25 -20.13 -7.88 -5.55
C GLN A 25 -21.52 -8.50 -5.45
N VAL A 26 -21.62 -9.75 -4.99
CA VAL A 26 -22.90 -10.45 -4.79
C VAL A 26 -23.75 -9.75 -3.71
N ILE A 27 -23.15 -9.32 -2.61
CA ILE A 27 -23.86 -8.63 -1.52
C ILE A 27 -24.37 -7.26 -1.98
N SER A 28 -23.52 -6.46 -2.64
CA SER A 28 -23.93 -5.16 -3.20
C SER A 28 -25.02 -5.31 -4.28
N GLY A 29 -24.99 -6.38 -5.06
CA GLY A 29 -25.93 -6.67 -6.15
C GLY A 29 -27.13 -7.54 -5.79
N ILE A 30 -27.36 -7.86 -4.50
CA ILE A 30 -28.28 -8.94 -4.10
C ILE A 30 -29.73 -8.75 -4.58
N ARG A 31 -30.20 -7.49 -4.67
CA ARG A 31 -31.55 -7.17 -5.16
C ARG A 31 -31.74 -7.57 -6.62
N ALA A 32 -30.76 -7.28 -7.49
CA ALA A 32 -30.80 -7.65 -8.90
C ALA A 32 -30.71 -9.17 -9.08
N ILE A 33 -29.84 -9.84 -8.31
CA ILE A 33 -29.67 -11.29 -8.35
C ILE A 33 -30.98 -12.01 -8.01
N LYS A 34 -31.70 -11.53 -6.99
CA LYS A 34 -33.02 -12.06 -6.63
C LYS A 34 -34.09 -11.77 -7.67
N ALA A 35 -34.13 -10.55 -8.21
CA ALA A 35 -35.10 -10.15 -9.23
C ALA A 35 -34.98 -11.00 -10.51
N HIS A 36 -33.76 -11.42 -10.87
CA HIS A 36 -33.49 -12.26 -12.03
C HIS A 36 -33.37 -13.76 -11.73
N ALA A 37 -33.61 -14.20 -10.48
CA ALA A 37 -33.44 -15.58 -10.02
C ALA A 37 -32.06 -16.20 -10.34
N TRP A 38 -31.00 -15.39 -10.38
CA TRP A 38 -29.62 -15.81 -10.69
C TRP A 38 -28.87 -16.43 -9.50
N GLU A 39 -29.56 -16.72 -8.40
CA GLU A 39 -28.96 -17.21 -7.16
C GLU A 39 -28.13 -18.49 -7.36
N ASN A 40 -28.62 -19.42 -8.19
CA ASN A 40 -27.94 -20.69 -8.44
C ASN A 40 -26.64 -20.49 -9.23
N GLU A 41 -26.63 -19.60 -10.22
CA GLU A 41 -25.47 -19.31 -11.05
C GLU A 41 -24.34 -18.69 -10.23
N PHE A 42 -24.67 -17.69 -9.39
CA PHE A 42 -23.70 -17.08 -8.47
C PHE A 42 -23.24 -18.05 -7.38
N ARG A 43 -24.13 -18.92 -6.89
CA ARG A 43 -23.80 -19.95 -5.90
C ARG A 43 -22.77 -20.94 -6.43
N GLU A 44 -22.95 -21.44 -7.66
CA GLU A 44 -21.99 -22.37 -8.25
C GLU A 44 -20.64 -21.69 -8.55
N LYS A 45 -20.64 -20.43 -9.02
CA LYS A 45 -19.40 -19.63 -9.16
C LYS A 45 -18.66 -19.50 -7.83
N LEU A 46 -19.36 -19.12 -6.76
CA LEU A 46 -18.74 -18.95 -5.43
C LEU A 46 -18.19 -20.28 -4.88
N LYS A 47 -18.93 -21.37 -5.11
CA LYS A 47 -18.52 -22.72 -4.72
C LYS A 47 -17.29 -23.19 -5.49
N HIS A 48 -17.18 -22.87 -6.78
CA HIS A 48 -15.99 -23.17 -7.58
C HIS A 48 -14.76 -22.43 -7.05
N THR A 49 -14.85 -21.12 -6.82
CA THR A 49 -13.75 -20.32 -6.23
C THR A 49 -13.37 -20.86 -4.84
N ARG A 50 -14.36 -21.17 -4.00
CA ARG A 50 -14.12 -21.76 -2.66
C ARG A 50 -13.43 -23.12 -2.72
N LYS A 51 -13.78 -23.98 -3.68
CA LYS A 51 -13.10 -25.28 -3.85
C LYS A 51 -11.62 -25.12 -4.17
N ARG A 52 -11.28 -24.13 -4.99
CA ARG A 52 -9.90 -23.82 -5.40
C ARG A 52 -9.09 -23.21 -4.24
N GLU A 53 -9.69 -22.35 -3.44
CA GLU A 53 -9.09 -21.85 -2.19
C GLU A 53 -8.83 -23.00 -1.21
N ILE A 54 -9.84 -23.84 -0.95
CA ILE A 54 -9.74 -24.96 -0.01
C ILE A 54 -8.70 -26.00 -0.45
N SER A 55 -8.53 -26.25 -1.75
CA SER A 55 -7.52 -27.22 -2.21
C SER A 55 -6.10 -26.76 -1.91
N ILE A 56 -5.82 -25.46 -2.03
CA ILE A 56 -4.54 -24.84 -1.67
C ILE A 56 -4.32 -24.94 -0.16
N ILE A 57 -5.33 -24.57 0.64
CA ILE A 57 -5.27 -24.67 2.11
C ILE A 57 -5.04 -26.12 2.55
N ARG A 58 -5.75 -27.07 1.94
CA ARG A 58 -5.60 -28.50 2.25
C ARG A 58 -4.21 -29.03 1.89
N ALA A 59 -3.63 -28.61 0.76
CA ALA A 59 -2.27 -28.98 0.41
C ALA A 59 -1.26 -28.45 1.42
N LYS A 60 -1.37 -27.17 1.81
CA LYS A 60 -0.53 -26.57 2.88
C LYS A 60 -0.69 -27.31 4.20
N SER A 61 -1.94 -27.59 4.60
CA SER A 61 -2.25 -28.32 5.83
C SER A 61 -1.72 -29.74 5.79
N ALA A 62 -1.81 -30.45 4.66
CA ALA A 62 -1.34 -31.82 4.53
C ALA A 62 0.19 -31.91 4.71
N ILE A 63 0.95 -30.95 4.17
CA ILE A 63 2.40 -30.88 4.36
C ILE A 63 2.71 -30.64 5.84
N LEU A 64 2.04 -29.67 6.47
CA LEU A 64 2.28 -29.33 7.88
C LEU A 64 1.87 -30.47 8.82
N SER A 65 0.74 -31.13 8.56
CA SER A 65 0.28 -32.31 9.30
C SER A 65 1.20 -33.51 9.09
N GLY A 66 1.74 -33.73 7.90
CA GLY A 66 2.72 -34.78 7.65
C GLY A 66 4.00 -34.54 8.44
N LEU A 67 4.45 -33.29 8.54
CA LEU A 67 5.64 -32.91 9.30
C LEU A 67 5.43 -33.03 10.82
N ALA A 68 4.25 -32.62 11.31
CA ALA A 68 3.84 -32.88 12.68
C ALA A 68 3.74 -34.39 12.99
N ALA A 69 3.28 -35.21 12.04
CA ALA A 69 3.24 -36.67 12.23
C ALA A 69 4.64 -37.29 12.36
N LEU A 70 5.63 -36.78 11.62
CA LEU A 70 7.04 -37.18 11.80
C LEU A 70 7.55 -36.83 13.20
N GLU A 71 7.08 -35.73 13.78
CA GLU A 71 7.39 -35.33 15.16
C GLU A 71 6.77 -36.27 16.20
N TYR A 72 5.66 -36.93 15.92
CA TYR A 72 5.11 -37.94 16.85
C TYR A 72 5.69 -39.33 16.66
N THR A 73 6.34 -39.60 15.53
CA THR A 73 6.83 -40.95 15.22
C THR A 73 8.20 -41.24 15.86
N SER A 74 8.40 -42.48 16.31
CA SER A 74 9.66 -43.00 16.87
C SER A 74 10.68 -43.46 15.81
N ILE A 75 10.43 -43.19 14.52
CA ILE A 75 11.32 -43.55 13.39
C ILE A 75 12.80 -43.15 13.63
N PRO A 76 13.13 -41.89 14.00
CA PRO A 76 14.53 -41.48 14.17
C PRO A 76 15.20 -42.20 15.34
N ILE A 77 14.44 -42.58 16.37
CA ILE A 77 14.94 -43.33 17.52
C ILE A 77 15.31 -44.76 17.09
N LEU A 78 14.40 -45.43 16.38
CA LEU A 78 14.64 -46.78 15.85
C LEU A 78 15.81 -46.79 14.87
N LEU A 79 15.91 -45.79 14.00
CA LEU A 79 17.02 -45.66 13.06
C LEU A 79 18.35 -45.51 13.81
N SER A 80 18.41 -44.69 14.87
CA SER A 80 19.64 -44.53 15.66
C SER A 80 20.08 -45.82 16.36
N VAL A 81 19.13 -46.62 16.85
CA VAL A 81 19.39 -47.91 17.49
C VAL A 81 19.92 -48.91 16.48
N ILE A 82 19.35 -48.94 15.26
CA ILE A 82 19.83 -49.77 14.15
C ILE A 82 21.25 -49.35 13.74
N THR A 83 21.52 -48.05 13.60
CA THR A 83 22.87 -47.55 13.27
C THR A 83 23.89 -47.94 14.34
N LEU A 84 23.52 -47.86 15.62
CA LEU A 84 24.38 -48.30 16.73
C LEU A 84 24.67 -49.80 16.66
N LEU A 85 23.67 -50.62 16.29
CA LEU A 85 23.81 -52.05 16.06
C LEU A 85 24.80 -52.35 14.93
N LEU A 86 24.69 -51.65 13.79
CA LEU A 86 25.56 -51.84 12.63
C LEU A 86 27.01 -51.40 12.90
N THR A 87 27.22 -50.43 13.80
CA THR A 87 28.56 -49.91 14.13
C THR A 87 29.33 -50.85 15.08
N GLY A 88 28.69 -51.91 15.59
CA GLY A 88 29.34 -52.90 16.46
C GLY A 88 29.74 -52.35 17.84
N GLN A 89 29.17 -51.22 18.26
CA GLN A 89 29.38 -50.64 19.58
C GLN A 89 28.62 -51.46 20.64
N PRO A 90 29.18 -51.66 21.85
CA PRO A 90 28.47 -52.35 22.91
C PRO A 90 27.22 -51.55 23.31
N LEU A 91 26.07 -52.22 23.31
CA LEU A 91 24.78 -51.69 23.76
C LEU A 91 24.78 -51.54 25.29
N THR A 92 25.52 -50.55 25.79
CA THR A 92 25.43 -50.15 27.19
C THR A 92 24.17 -49.28 27.37
N PRO A 93 23.42 -49.46 28.47
CA PRO A 93 22.23 -48.65 28.75
C PRO A 93 22.52 -47.14 28.74
N VAL A 94 23.73 -46.75 29.18
CA VAL A 94 24.21 -45.36 29.20
C VAL A 94 24.29 -44.78 27.80
N ASN A 95 24.88 -45.50 26.85
CA ASN A 95 25.03 -45.03 25.46
C ASN A 95 23.68 -44.92 24.75
N VAL A 96 22.77 -45.89 24.99
CA VAL A 96 21.42 -45.87 24.41
C VAL A 96 20.61 -44.68 24.94
N PHE A 97 20.67 -44.42 26.25
CA PHE A 97 19.96 -43.29 26.85
C PHE A 97 20.51 -41.94 26.37
N MET A 98 21.84 -41.81 26.26
CA MET A 98 22.48 -40.61 25.72
C MET A 98 22.07 -40.35 24.27
N LEU A 99 22.08 -41.39 23.42
CA LEU A 99 21.69 -41.29 22.01
C LEU A 99 20.21 -40.92 21.86
N LEU A 100 19.34 -41.52 22.69
CA LEU A 100 17.91 -41.21 22.73
C LEU A 100 17.67 -39.73 23.05
N MET A 101 18.36 -39.20 24.07
CA MET A 101 18.25 -37.79 24.44
C MET A 101 18.79 -36.86 23.35
N TYR A 102 19.92 -37.22 22.74
CA TYR A 102 20.51 -36.44 21.64
C TYR A 102 19.59 -36.38 20.41
N ILE A 103 19.00 -37.52 20.02
CA ILE A 103 18.03 -37.59 18.92
C ILE A 103 16.78 -36.79 19.23
N ASN A 104 16.28 -36.83 20.48
CA ASN A 104 15.13 -36.01 20.87
C ASN A 104 15.44 -34.51 20.79
N LEU A 105 16.63 -34.08 21.21
CA LEU A 105 17.05 -32.69 21.11
C LEU A 105 17.20 -32.24 19.65
N LEU A 106 17.84 -33.07 18.81
CA LEU A 106 17.93 -32.84 17.36
C LEU A 106 16.56 -32.77 16.71
N LYS A 107 15.62 -33.63 17.11
CA LYS A 107 14.26 -33.66 16.59
C LYS A 107 13.53 -32.35 16.89
N VAL A 108 13.57 -31.88 18.14
CA VAL A 108 12.98 -30.58 18.51
C VAL A 108 13.66 -29.46 17.72
N GLY A 109 14.99 -29.41 17.71
CA GLY A 109 15.72 -28.35 17.01
C GLY A 109 15.44 -28.32 15.52
N ILE A 110 15.71 -29.41 14.82
CA ILE A 110 15.66 -29.51 13.35
C ILE A 110 14.22 -29.50 12.85
N CYS A 111 13.33 -30.29 13.46
CA CYS A 111 11.95 -30.36 13.01
C CYS A 111 11.27 -29.02 13.24
N PHE A 112 11.41 -28.40 14.42
CA PHE A 112 10.78 -27.11 14.69
C PHE A 112 11.31 -25.98 13.78
N THR A 113 12.64 -25.82 13.71
CA THR A 113 13.21 -24.71 12.93
C THR A 113 13.07 -24.87 11.42
N ILE A 114 13.20 -26.08 10.88
CA ILE A 114 13.06 -26.30 9.43
C ILE A 114 11.59 -26.32 9.03
N ALA A 115 10.73 -26.99 9.79
CA ALA A 115 9.31 -27.12 9.44
C ALA A 115 8.57 -25.80 9.53
N TYR A 116 8.62 -25.18 10.71
CA TYR A 116 7.83 -24.01 11.04
C TYR A 116 8.60 -22.76 10.65
N GLY A 117 9.89 -22.70 10.99
CA GLY A 117 10.73 -21.53 10.70
C GLY A 117 10.84 -21.20 9.21
N VAL A 118 10.94 -22.18 8.31
CA VAL A 118 10.98 -21.91 6.86
C VAL A 118 9.65 -21.33 6.35
N VAL A 119 8.52 -21.85 6.84
CA VAL A 119 7.19 -21.36 6.45
C VAL A 119 6.99 -19.93 6.95
N ASP A 120 7.37 -19.66 8.19
CA ASP A 120 7.23 -18.35 8.85
C ASP A 120 8.21 -17.31 8.27
N THR A 121 9.45 -17.70 8.00
CA THR A 121 10.43 -16.80 7.35
C THR A 121 9.97 -16.42 5.94
N CYS A 122 9.37 -17.36 5.21
CA CYS A 122 8.75 -17.06 3.92
C CYS A 122 7.54 -16.12 4.07
N GLU A 123 6.80 -16.19 5.19
CA GLU A 123 5.72 -15.26 5.53
C GLU A 123 6.24 -13.86 5.73
N LEU A 124 7.27 -13.76 6.57
CA LEU A 124 7.89 -12.52 6.94
C LEU A 124 8.45 -11.82 5.70
N PHE A 125 9.15 -12.53 4.83
CA PHE A 125 9.74 -11.95 3.61
C PHE A 125 8.66 -11.43 2.65
N ALA A 126 7.59 -12.19 2.43
CA ALA A 126 6.48 -11.76 1.58
C ALA A 126 5.72 -10.56 2.17
N SER A 127 5.56 -10.51 3.49
CA SER A 127 4.96 -9.38 4.21
C SER A 127 5.85 -8.14 4.12
N LEU A 128 7.16 -8.32 4.28
CA LEU A 128 8.12 -7.24 4.22
C LEU A 128 8.14 -6.58 2.83
N GLY A 129 8.06 -7.36 1.75
CA GLY A 129 7.95 -6.79 0.39
C GLY A 129 6.70 -5.93 0.20
N ARG A 130 5.56 -6.30 0.80
CA ARG A 130 4.34 -5.47 0.75
C ARG A 130 4.51 -4.17 1.53
N ILE A 131 5.21 -4.21 2.66
CA ILE A 131 5.51 -3.02 3.46
C ILE A 131 6.48 -2.12 2.69
N GLU A 132 7.48 -2.69 2.02
CA GLU A 132 8.41 -1.96 1.15
C GLU A 132 7.66 -1.26 0.01
N ASP A 133 6.80 -1.97 -0.73
CA ASP A 133 5.97 -1.39 -1.79
C ASP A 133 5.09 -0.25 -1.26
N PHE A 134 4.48 -0.41 -0.08
CA PHE A 134 3.69 0.64 0.57
C PHE A 134 4.53 1.86 0.98
N LEU A 135 5.71 1.66 1.55
CA LEU A 135 6.59 2.74 1.99
C LEU A 135 7.22 3.51 0.83
N ILE A 136 7.42 2.85 -0.32
CA ILE A 136 7.91 3.47 -1.56
C ILE A 136 6.78 4.18 -2.32
N SER A 137 5.51 3.92 -1.98
CA SER A 137 4.38 4.53 -2.69
C SER A 137 4.36 6.06 -2.46
N GLU A 138 4.23 6.80 -3.56
CA GLU A 138 4.44 8.26 -3.66
C GLU A 138 3.47 9.12 -2.81
N ASP A 139 2.45 8.53 -2.20
CA ASP A 139 1.40 9.24 -1.44
C ASP A 139 1.87 9.85 -0.11
N LEU A 140 3.07 9.49 0.40
CA LEU A 140 3.61 10.05 1.65
C LEU A 140 4.52 11.28 1.46
N PHE A 141 5.05 11.52 0.26
CA PHE A 141 6.02 12.60 0.04
C PHE A 141 5.39 13.98 -0.20
N SER A 142 4.08 14.05 -0.46
CA SER A 142 3.38 15.33 -0.64
C SER A 142 3.13 16.12 0.66
N ILE A 143 3.46 15.54 1.83
CA ILE A 143 3.25 16.17 3.14
C ILE A 143 4.52 16.89 3.65
N SER A 144 5.69 16.72 3.00
CA SER A 144 6.95 17.27 3.49
C SER A 144 7.64 18.21 2.50
N GLU A 145 6.92 19.22 2.03
CA GLU A 145 7.56 20.49 1.65
C GLU A 145 6.81 21.63 2.35
N ASP A 146 7.27 22.01 3.55
CA ASP A 146 6.88 23.25 4.21
C ASP A 146 7.30 24.45 3.31
N PRO A 147 6.38 25.25 2.74
CA PRO A 147 6.73 26.40 1.90
C PRO A 147 7.25 27.61 2.69
N PHE A 148 7.45 27.48 4.01
CA PHE A 148 7.64 28.62 4.91
C PHE A 148 9.07 29.19 4.97
N LEU A 149 10.06 28.58 4.31
CA LEU A 149 11.46 29.01 4.42
C LEU A 149 12.04 29.74 3.20
N GLN A 150 11.32 29.87 2.10
CA GLN A 150 11.87 30.50 0.88
C GLN A 150 11.53 32.00 0.71
N ASP A 151 10.49 32.49 1.38
CA ASP A 151 10.04 33.90 1.22
C ASP A 151 10.92 34.93 1.97
N ARG A 152 11.73 34.49 2.95
CA ARG A 152 12.58 35.43 3.72
C ARG A 152 13.84 35.89 3.01
N ARG A 153 14.28 35.23 1.94
CA ARG A 153 15.55 35.57 1.26
C ARG A 153 15.39 36.60 0.14
N THR A 154 14.24 36.67 -0.53
CA THR A 154 14.04 37.56 -1.68
C THR A 154 13.63 38.99 -1.28
N VAL A 155 13.02 39.17 -0.10
CA VAL A 155 12.61 40.49 0.41
C VAL A 155 13.81 41.31 0.94
N ALA A 156 14.84 40.65 1.48
CA ALA A 156 16.03 41.33 2.01
C ALA A 156 16.90 41.94 0.89
N GLU A 157 16.98 41.31 -0.28
CA GLU A 157 17.79 41.81 -1.40
C GLU A 157 17.10 42.93 -2.19
N ARG A 158 15.75 42.98 -2.22
CA ARG A 158 15.02 44.07 -2.89
C ARG A 158 15.00 45.38 -2.09
N LYS A 159 15.11 45.33 -0.76
CA LYS A 159 15.09 46.54 0.09
C LYS A 159 16.40 47.34 0.03
N SER A 160 17.54 46.70 -0.28
CA SER A 160 18.83 47.39 -0.47
C SER A 160 18.99 48.12 -1.81
N ARG A 161 18.18 47.81 -2.83
CA ARG A 161 18.28 48.49 -4.15
C ARG A 161 17.34 49.69 -4.34
N LYS A 162 16.38 49.90 -3.43
CA LYS A 162 15.36 50.97 -3.56
C LYS A 162 15.67 52.24 -2.76
N LEU A 163 16.81 52.33 -2.07
CA LEU A 163 17.19 53.51 -1.28
C LEU A 163 18.19 54.47 -1.98
N GLN A 164 18.42 54.32 -3.29
CA GLN A 164 19.42 55.16 -3.99
C GLN A 164 18.93 55.91 -5.23
N ASN A 165 17.66 55.82 -5.62
CA ASN A 165 17.12 56.64 -6.72
C ASN A 165 15.82 57.33 -6.28
N ASP A 166 15.97 58.41 -5.51
CA ASP A 166 14.96 59.45 -5.37
C ASP A 166 15.47 60.71 -6.08
N SER A 167 14.89 61.01 -7.24
CA SER A 167 14.70 62.37 -7.75
C SER A 167 13.96 62.29 -9.09
N THR A 168 12.70 62.69 -9.12
CA THR A 168 12.17 63.80 -9.95
C THR A 168 10.65 63.79 -9.95
N MET A 169 10.08 64.86 -9.41
CA MET A 169 8.68 65.27 -9.54
C MET A 169 8.20 65.26 -10.99
N SER A 170 6.97 64.82 -11.24
CA SER A 170 5.96 65.58 -12.00
C SER A 170 4.57 64.99 -11.80
N GLN A 171 3.61 65.87 -11.53
CA GLN A 171 2.17 65.65 -11.36
C GLN A 171 1.48 65.52 -12.72
N SER A 172 0.40 64.71 -12.83
CA SER A 172 -0.97 65.19 -13.12
C SER A 172 -1.98 64.09 -13.50
N HIS A 173 -3.13 64.14 -12.82
CA HIS A 173 -4.52 63.93 -13.28
C HIS A 173 -5.09 62.54 -13.72
N VAL A 174 -5.83 61.96 -12.75
CA VAL A 174 -7.13 61.23 -12.73
C VAL A 174 -7.93 61.06 -14.04
N SER A 175 -8.38 59.81 -14.31
CA SER A 175 -9.82 59.44 -14.49
C SER A 175 -10.03 57.91 -14.59
N ASP A 176 -10.87 57.39 -13.67
CA ASP A 176 -11.79 56.24 -13.68
C ASP A 176 -11.52 55.01 -14.60
N GLU A 177 -11.05 53.88 -14.05
CA GLU A 177 -11.25 52.51 -14.61
C GLU A 177 -11.31 51.42 -13.50
N ASP A 178 -11.91 50.27 -13.84
CA ASP A 178 -12.64 49.30 -13.00
C ASP A 178 -11.93 48.62 -11.79
N PRO A 179 -12.66 48.35 -10.67
CA PRO A 179 -12.10 47.76 -9.44
C PRO A 179 -11.69 46.28 -9.55
N LEU A 180 -12.00 45.61 -10.67
CA LEU A 180 -11.61 44.22 -10.90
C LEU A 180 -10.18 44.09 -11.43
N ILE A 181 -9.64 45.11 -12.11
CA ILE A 181 -8.30 45.07 -12.71
C ILE A 181 -7.22 45.35 -11.65
N ASP A 182 -7.51 46.25 -10.71
CA ASP A 182 -6.62 46.58 -9.59
C ASP A 182 -6.30 45.37 -8.68
N GLN A 183 -7.18 44.36 -8.65
CA GLN A 183 -7.02 43.19 -7.80
C GLN A 183 -6.03 42.16 -8.36
N TRP A 184 -5.80 42.16 -9.68
CA TRP A 184 -4.75 41.35 -10.31
C TRP A 184 -3.37 41.99 -10.20
N ILE A 185 -3.31 43.32 -10.04
CA ILE A 185 -2.07 44.10 -10.10
C ILE A 185 -1.44 44.29 -8.70
N ASN A 186 -2.20 44.19 -7.61
CA ASN A 186 -1.69 44.37 -6.23
C ASN A 186 -2.08 43.22 -5.27
N PRO A 187 -1.25 42.17 -5.11
CA PRO A 187 -1.52 41.03 -4.23
C PRO A 187 -1.34 41.31 -2.73
N SER A 188 -1.39 42.57 -2.29
CA SER A 188 -0.95 43.00 -0.95
C SER A 188 -2.07 43.10 0.11
N LYS A 189 -3.24 42.48 -0.10
CA LYS A 189 -4.27 42.38 0.96
C LYS A 189 -4.16 41.05 1.71
N PRO A 190 -4.08 41.05 3.06
CA PRO A 190 -4.09 39.81 3.83
C PRO A 190 -5.45 39.11 3.66
N GLY A 191 -5.44 37.89 3.14
CA GLY A 191 -6.63 37.03 3.03
C GLY A 191 -7.19 36.81 1.61
N THR A 192 -6.51 37.26 0.56
CA THR A 192 -6.88 36.94 -0.83
C THR A 192 -6.19 35.64 -1.27
N LEU A 193 -6.99 34.64 -1.71
CA LEU A 193 -6.49 33.44 -2.38
C LEU A 193 -6.31 33.76 -3.86
N CYS A 194 -5.06 33.78 -4.33
CA CYS A 194 -4.74 33.91 -5.75
C CYS A 194 -4.21 32.57 -6.25
N VAL A 195 -4.86 32.01 -7.27
CA VAL A 195 -4.42 30.81 -7.98
C VAL A 195 -4.04 31.25 -9.38
N SER A 196 -2.80 30.95 -9.78
CA SER A 196 -2.29 31.29 -11.12
C SER A 196 -1.65 30.07 -11.76
N HIS A 197 -1.94 29.82 -13.03
CA HIS A 197 -1.41 28.74 -13.87
C HIS A 197 -1.59 27.34 -13.27
N LEU A 198 -2.71 27.08 -12.57
CA LEU A 198 -2.94 25.78 -11.96
C LEU A 198 -3.19 24.73 -13.05
N THR A 199 -2.27 23.77 -13.14
CA THR A 199 -2.36 22.62 -14.03
C THR A 199 -2.24 21.35 -13.20
N TYR A 200 -3.27 20.51 -13.24
CA TYR A 200 -3.33 19.25 -12.50
C TYR A 200 -3.58 18.08 -13.44
N LYS A 201 -2.74 17.04 -13.29
CA LYS A 201 -2.81 15.80 -14.05
C LYS A 201 -3.01 14.65 -13.05
N GLU A 202 -4.13 13.95 -13.19
CA GLU A 202 -4.41 12.79 -12.35
C GLU A 202 -3.51 11.62 -12.75
N MET A 203 -2.70 11.12 -11.82
CA MET A 203 -1.72 10.04 -12.05
C MET A 203 -2.32 8.77 -12.67
N ALA A 204 -3.63 8.54 -12.52
CA ALA A 204 -4.33 7.39 -13.09
C ALA A 204 -4.67 7.50 -14.59
N ARG A 205 -4.75 8.72 -15.16
CA ARG A 205 -4.99 8.97 -16.59
C ARG A 205 -3.74 9.57 -17.21
N LYS A 206 -2.93 8.72 -17.84
CA LYS A 206 -1.60 9.08 -18.31
C LYS A 206 -1.53 10.23 -19.33
N ASP A 207 -2.64 10.65 -19.96
CA ASP A 207 -2.61 11.65 -21.05
C ASP A 207 -3.75 12.69 -21.05
N GLU A 208 -4.50 12.87 -19.95
CA GLU A 208 -5.58 13.87 -19.89
C GLU A 208 -5.36 14.81 -18.69
N PHE A 209 -5.23 16.12 -18.95
CA PHE A 209 -5.22 17.12 -17.89
C PHE A 209 -6.63 17.26 -17.32
N VAL A 210 -6.77 17.16 -16.01
CA VAL A 210 -8.06 17.36 -15.34
C VAL A 210 -8.31 18.85 -15.10
N LEU A 211 -7.24 19.62 -14.85
CA LEU A 211 -7.23 21.08 -14.81
C LEU A 211 -6.03 21.57 -15.63
N GLN A 212 -6.23 22.59 -16.45
CA GLN A 212 -5.17 23.19 -17.26
C GLN A 212 -5.31 24.71 -17.23
N ASP A 213 -4.22 25.39 -16.85
CA ASP A 213 -4.09 26.84 -16.89
C ASP A 213 -5.25 27.60 -16.22
N VAL A 214 -5.58 27.22 -14.98
CA VAL A 214 -6.66 27.86 -14.22
C VAL A 214 -6.12 29.04 -13.41
N ASP A 215 -6.60 30.24 -13.75
CA ASP A 215 -6.36 31.48 -13.03
C ASP A 215 -7.63 31.98 -12.35
N PHE A 216 -7.60 32.17 -11.03
CA PHE A 216 -8.67 32.88 -10.33
C PHE A 216 -8.21 33.55 -9.04
N VAL A 217 -8.94 34.59 -8.65
CA VAL A 217 -8.70 35.35 -7.41
C VAL A 217 -9.97 35.31 -6.56
N ALA A 218 -9.85 34.84 -5.32
CA ALA A 218 -10.93 34.85 -4.33
C ALA A 218 -10.55 35.76 -3.16
N ALA A 219 -11.35 36.79 -2.91
CA ALA A 219 -11.10 37.78 -1.86
C ALA A 219 -11.59 37.28 -0.49
N SER A 220 -10.90 37.69 0.58
CA SER A 220 -11.34 37.41 1.95
C SER A 220 -12.73 37.98 2.21
N GLY A 221 -13.63 37.17 2.78
CA GLY A 221 -15.01 37.58 3.07
C GLY A 221 -15.95 37.63 1.85
N SER A 222 -15.52 37.12 0.69
CA SER A 222 -16.37 36.96 -0.50
C SER A 222 -16.83 35.51 -0.69
N LEU A 223 -18.01 35.32 -1.28
CA LEU A 223 -18.51 34.01 -1.69
C LEU A 223 -18.20 33.79 -3.17
N THR A 224 -17.20 32.95 -3.47
CA THR A 224 -16.87 32.55 -4.84
C THR A 224 -17.62 31.26 -5.20
N VAL A 225 -18.39 31.29 -6.28
CA VAL A 225 -19.14 30.13 -6.78
C VAL A 225 -18.45 29.57 -8.02
N VAL A 226 -17.99 28.31 -7.95
CA VAL A 226 -17.41 27.60 -9.10
C VAL A 226 -18.50 26.80 -9.82
N THR A 227 -18.74 27.11 -11.09
CA THR A 227 -19.76 26.42 -11.92
C THR A 227 -19.14 25.83 -13.17
N GLY A 228 -19.81 24.85 -13.80
CA GLY A 228 -19.35 24.26 -15.06
C GLY A 228 -20.03 22.92 -15.39
N PRO A 229 -19.80 22.35 -16.59
CA PRO A 229 -20.41 21.10 -17.05
C PRO A 229 -19.91 19.87 -16.27
N VAL A 230 -20.72 18.81 -16.16
CA VAL A 230 -20.33 17.57 -15.45
C VAL A 230 -19.03 17.01 -16.04
N GLY A 231 -18.03 16.73 -15.19
CA GLY A 231 -16.70 16.28 -15.61
C GLY A 231 -15.65 17.39 -15.82
N SER A 232 -15.99 18.67 -15.66
CA SER A 232 -15.04 19.79 -15.85
C SER A 232 -14.01 20.00 -14.73
N GLY A 233 -13.76 19.01 -13.86
CA GLY A 233 -12.77 19.14 -12.78
C GLY A 233 -13.17 19.98 -11.56
N LYS A 234 -14.45 20.36 -11.38
CA LYS A 234 -14.91 21.16 -10.22
C LYS A 234 -14.52 20.59 -8.86
N SER A 235 -14.69 19.27 -8.66
CA SER A 235 -14.30 18.58 -7.42
C SER A 235 -12.80 18.42 -7.26
N THR A 236 -12.03 18.56 -8.34
CA THR A 236 -10.56 18.51 -8.33
C THR A 236 -9.97 19.89 -8.03
N LEU A 237 -10.72 20.96 -8.33
CA LEU A 237 -10.34 22.34 -8.03
C LEU A 237 -10.62 22.74 -6.58
N LEU A 238 -11.58 22.07 -5.93
CA LEU A 238 -11.87 22.19 -4.49
C LEU A 238 -10.98 21.27 -3.67
#